data_AF-A0A6A4A2G3-F1
#
_entry.id   AF-A0A6A4A2G3-F1
#
_cell.length_a   1.000
_cell.length_b   1.000
_cell.length_c   1.000
_cell.angle_alpha   90.00
_cell.angle_beta   90.00
_cell.angle_gamma   90.00
#
_symmetry.space_group_name_H-M   'P 1'
#
loop_
_entity.id
_entity.type
_entity.pdbx_description
1 polymer ?
#
loop_
_entity_poly.entity_id
_entity_poly.type
_entity_poly.pdbx_seq_one_letter_code
_entity_poly.pdbx_strand_id
1 'polypeptide(L)'
;MVGACSLEIAHIQDDMQDYEVLMETATEDWVEALNYCRNKLEDECIEDIERSWGIFDDTFSLTGDVQAQYEESKSSRSALVRQAQEVELRRGFYQAALTLTYTITQLMDSRDQEEQQQNMTPEEQVNFLGNDVLVYMDTFCEGLRAVCGNLPGSTRGVATATLEDENRLELLSFCKNFEAFWLVHRNWLPPVVVDIVINRFATLTEASGRAGCPVSTSIDRVCASLQSGLSLR
;
A
#
# COMPACT_ATOMS: atom_id res chain seq x y z
N MET A 1 -10.83 -13.01 0.59
CA MET A 1 -10.17 -11.69 0.49
C MET A 1 -8.65 -11.80 0.49
N VAL A 2 -7.99 -12.29 1.55
CA VAL A 2 -6.52 -12.49 1.56
C VAL A 2 -6.03 -13.31 0.36
N GLY A 3 -6.64 -14.48 0.10
CA GLY A 3 -6.26 -15.32 -1.05
C GLY A 3 -6.56 -14.70 -2.42
N ALA A 4 -7.53 -13.79 -2.52
CA ALA A 4 -7.80 -13.08 -3.76
C ALA A 4 -6.69 -12.03 -4.03
N CYS A 5 -6.26 -11.30 -3.00
CA CYS A 5 -5.12 -10.39 -3.11
C CYS A 5 -3.82 -11.12 -3.45
N SER A 6 -3.58 -12.31 -2.87
CA SER A 6 -2.42 -13.13 -3.23
C SER A 6 -2.40 -13.56 -4.70
N LEU A 7 -3.57 -13.94 -5.25
CA LEU A 7 -3.70 -14.27 -6.68
C LEU A 7 -3.49 -13.05 -7.57
N GLU A 8 -4.06 -11.91 -7.19
CA GLU A 8 -3.89 -10.65 -7.92
C GLU A 8 -2.42 -10.19 -7.94
N ILE A 9 -1.70 -10.29 -6.82
CA ILE A 9 -0.26 -9.99 -6.79
C ILE A 9 0.53 -10.91 -7.71
N ALA A 10 0.21 -12.21 -7.74
CA ALA A 10 0.88 -13.15 -8.64
C ALA A 10 0.65 -12.77 -10.11
N HIS A 11 -0.58 -12.42 -10.50
CA HIS A 11 -0.88 -11.94 -11.84
C HIS A 11 -0.14 -10.64 -12.18
N ILE A 12 -0.10 -9.68 -11.26
CA ILE A 12 0.65 -8.42 -11.47
C ILE A 12 2.15 -8.71 -11.65
N GLN A 13 2.70 -9.67 -10.91
CA GLN A 13 4.12 -10.08 -11.06
C GLN A 13 4.39 -10.72 -12.42
N ASP A 14 3.49 -11.57 -12.90
CA ASP A 14 3.57 -12.16 -14.23
C ASP A 14 3.53 -11.07 -15.32
N ASP A 15 2.56 -10.14 -15.24
CA ASP A 15 2.45 -9.02 -16.19
C ASP A 15 3.69 -8.10 -16.15
N MET A 16 4.26 -7.87 -14.97
CA MET A 16 5.51 -7.09 -14.84
C MET A 16 6.68 -7.77 -15.53
N GLN A 17 6.77 -9.10 -15.46
CA GLN A 17 7.82 -9.88 -16.13
C GLN A 17 7.69 -9.77 -17.65
N ASP A 18 6.46 -9.80 -18.17
CA ASP A 18 6.21 -9.61 -19.61
C ASP A 18 6.71 -8.25 -20.10
N TYR A 19 6.47 -7.17 -19.33
CA TYR A 19 7.01 -5.85 -19.68
C TYR A 19 8.54 -5.77 -19.58
N GLU A 20 9.18 -6.50 -18.66
CA GLU A 20 10.65 -6.59 -18.62
C GLU A 20 11.20 -7.24 -19.90
N VAL A 21 10.57 -8.33 -20.36
CA VAL A 21 10.96 -8.99 -21.61
C VAL A 21 10.79 -8.06 -22.81
N LEU A 22 9.69 -7.29 -22.86
CA LEU A 22 9.47 -6.30 -23.93
C LEU A 22 10.52 -5.18 -23.91
N MET A 23 10.91 -4.71 -22.73
CA MET A 23 11.97 -3.70 -22.58
C MET A 23 13.34 -4.24 -22.98
N GLU A 24 13.66 -5.49 -22.62
CA GLU A 24 14.89 -6.16 -23.04
C GLU A 24 14.93 -6.32 -24.57
N THR A 25 13.84 -6.80 -25.17
CA THR A 25 13.71 -6.93 -26.64
C THR A 25 13.91 -5.59 -27.34
N ALA A 26 13.25 -4.52 -26.87
CA ALA A 26 13.44 -3.18 -27.43
C ALA A 26 14.89 -2.67 -27.27
N THR A 27 15.57 -3.05 -26.20
CA THR A 27 16.99 -2.72 -26.01
C THR A 27 17.89 -3.46 -27.01
N GLU A 28 17.58 -4.73 -27.29
CA GLU A 28 18.28 -5.53 -28.30
C GLU A 28 18.08 -4.96 -29.71
N ASP A 29 16.84 -4.61 -30.08
CA ASP A 29 16.51 -4.00 -31.36
C ASP A 29 17.23 -2.66 -31.57
N TRP A 30 17.31 -1.83 -30.52
CA TRP A 30 18.09 -0.60 -30.54
C TRP A 30 19.57 -0.86 -30.80
N VAL A 31 20.15 -1.88 -30.15
CA VAL A 31 21.57 -2.25 -30.31
C VAL A 31 21.83 -2.79 -31.72
N GLU A 32 20.90 -3.55 -32.30
CA GLU A 32 21.01 -4.01 -33.69
C GLU A 32 21.01 -2.83 -34.66
N ALA A 33 20.08 -1.88 -34.51
CA ALA A 33 20.04 -0.67 -35.31
C ALA A 33 21.32 0.17 -35.15
N LEU A 34 21.84 0.29 -33.93
CA LEU A 34 23.08 0.99 -33.64
C LEU A 34 24.28 0.36 -34.36
N ASN A 35 24.36 -0.98 -34.37
CA ASN A 35 25.41 -1.70 -35.08
C ASN A 35 25.27 -1.57 -36.60
N TYR A 36 24.04 -1.58 -37.12
CA TYR A 36 23.76 -1.32 -38.53
C TYR A 36 24.25 0.08 -38.95
N CYS A 37 23.89 1.13 -38.20
CA CYS A 37 24.33 2.50 -38.45
C CYS A 37 25.85 2.65 -38.35
N ARG A 38 26.48 1.97 -37.37
CA ARG A 38 27.94 1.96 -37.23
C ARG A 38 28.63 1.35 -38.45
N ASN A 39 28.18 0.18 -38.91
CA ASN A 39 28.77 -0.51 -40.05
C ASN A 39 28.60 0.29 -41.36
N LYS A 40 27.47 1.01 -41.51
CA LYS A 40 27.22 1.87 -42.68
C LYS A 40 28.24 3.00 -42.82
N LEU A 41 28.72 3.55 -41.71
CA LEU A 41 29.64 4.70 -41.66
C LEU A 41 31.12 4.29 -41.45
N GLU A 42 31.41 2.99 -41.43
CA GLU A 42 32.74 2.45 -41.11
C GLU A 42 33.77 2.75 -42.21
N ASP A 43 33.36 2.67 -43.48
CA ASP A 43 34.22 2.91 -44.64
C ASP A 43 34.24 4.41 -45.08
N GLU A 44 33.49 5.27 -44.40
CA GLU A 44 33.41 6.68 -44.73
C GLU A 44 34.54 7.49 -44.08
N CYS A 45 35.18 8.37 -44.87
CA CYS A 45 36.28 9.22 -44.42
C CYS A 45 35.75 10.48 -43.72
N ILE A 46 35.18 10.30 -42.53
CA ILE A 46 34.60 11.34 -41.67
C ILE A 46 35.38 11.44 -40.36
N GLU A 47 35.37 12.61 -39.72
CA GLU A 47 35.96 12.79 -38.40
C GLU A 47 35.21 11.97 -37.33
N ASP A 48 35.92 11.40 -36.35
CA ASP A 48 35.35 10.47 -35.37
C ASP A 48 34.18 11.05 -34.54
N ILE A 49 34.23 12.36 -34.27
CA ILE A 49 33.17 13.08 -33.55
C ILE A 49 31.91 13.15 -34.42
N GLU A 50 32.07 13.54 -35.69
CA GLU A 50 30.95 13.61 -36.65
C GLU A 50 30.38 12.22 -36.93
N ARG A 51 31.23 11.19 -37.02
CA ARG A 51 30.81 9.79 -37.15
C ARG A 51 29.97 9.35 -35.95
N SER A 52 30.39 9.67 -34.72
CA SER A 52 29.67 9.26 -33.50
C SER A 52 28.30 9.92 -33.39
N TRP A 53 28.21 11.22 -33.69
CA TRP A 53 26.92 11.93 -33.73
C TRP A 53 26.03 11.41 -34.85
N GLY A 54 26.58 11.15 -36.03
CA GLY A 54 25.85 10.57 -37.16
C GLY A 54 25.27 9.19 -36.83
N ILE A 55 26.06 8.29 -36.22
CA ILE A 55 25.58 6.98 -35.77
C ILE A 55 24.42 7.15 -34.78
N PHE A 56 24.55 8.04 -33.80
CA PHE A 56 23.50 8.27 -32.82
C PHE A 56 22.22 8.82 -33.47
N ASP A 57 22.32 9.86 -34.29
CA ASP A 57 21.17 10.54 -34.89
C ASP A 57 20.44 9.64 -35.90
N ASP A 58 21.19 8.88 -36.71
CA ASP A 58 20.62 7.86 -37.62
C ASP A 58 19.94 6.74 -36.82
N THR A 59 20.58 6.22 -35.77
CA THR A 59 19.98 5.17 -34.91
C THR A 59 18.72 5.69 -34.24
N PHE A 60 18.77 6.88 -33.65
CA PHE A 60 17.65 7.51 -32.97
C PHE A 60 16.49 7.79 -33.92
N SER A 61 16.78 8.21 -35.15
CA SER A 61 15.75 8.43 -36.17
C SER A 61 15.13 7.13 -36.68
N LEU A 62 15.91 6.05 -36.78
CA LEU A 62 15.45 4.75 -37.29
C LEU A 62 14.63 3.94 -36.28
N THR A 63 14.75 4.23 -34.99
CA THR A 63 14.21 3.40 -33.90
C THR A 63 13.14 4.12 -33.09
N GLY A 64 12.43 5.09 -33.69
CA GLY A 64 11.42 5.87 -32.99
C GLY A 64 10.29 5.02 -32.39
N ASP A 65 9.93 3.92 -33.05
CA ASP A 65 8.98 2.92 -32.59
C ASP A 65 9.54 2.09 -31.41
N VAL A 66 10.78 1.62 -31.50
CA VAL A 66 11.48 0.89 -30.43
C VAL A 66 11.59 1.74 -29.16
N GLN A 67 11.93 3.03 -29.30
CA GLN A 67 11.99 3.98 -28.18
C GLN A 67 10.62 4.16 -27.52
N ALA A 68 9.58 4.33 -28.34
CA ALA A 68 8.21 4.49 -27.84
C ALA A 68 7.76 3.23 -27.08
N GLN A 69 8.02 2.04 -27.63
CA GLN A 69 7.70 0.77 -26.99
C GLN A 69 8.42 0.60 -25.66
N TYR A 70 9.71 0.96 -25.58
CA TYR A 70 10.49 0.90 -24.34
C TYR A 70 9.91 1.82 -23.26
N GLU A 71 9.64 3.09 -23.58
CA GLU A 71 9.10 4.04 -22.60
C GLU A 71 7.65 3.71 -22.20
N GLU A 72 6.82 3.23 -23.13
CA GLU A 72 5.47 2.75 -22.81
C GLU A 72 5.53 1.54 -21.86
N SER A 73 6.34 0.53 -22.18
CA SER A 73 6.50 -0.68 -21.36
C SER A 73 7.02 -0.34 -19.96
N LYS A 74 8.00 0.56 -19.87
CA LYS A 74 8.54 1.07 -18.60
C LYS A 74 7.50 1.82 -17.77
N SER A 75 6.65 2.64 -18.41
CA SER A 75 5.56 3.35 -17.75
C SER A 75 4.52 2.38 -17.21
N SER A 76 4.10 1.40 -18.03
CA SER A 76 3.15 0.35 -17.66
C SER A 76 3.66 -0.51 -16.51
N ARG A 77 4.92 -0.97 -16.58
CA ARG A 77 5.58 -1.69 -15.47
C ARG A 77 5.61 -0.84 -14.19
N SER A 78 5.92 0.45 -14.29
CA SER A 78 5.92 1.34 -13.12
C SER A 78 4.53 1.51 -12.50
N ALA A 79 3.46 1.49 -13.31
CA ALA A 79 2.10 1.49 -12.81
C ALA A 79 1.76 0.18 -12.09
N LEU A 80 2.15 -0.97 -12.66
CA LEU A 80 1.97 -2.29 -12.04
C LEU A 80 2.71 -2.42 -10.70
N VAL A 81 3.92 -1.88 -10.58
CA VAL A 81 4.65 -1.83 -9.30
C VAL A 81 3.84 -1.12 -8.22
N ARG A 82 3.21 0.01 -8.56
CA ARG A 82 2.36 0.75 -7.60
C ARG A 82 1.12 -0.05 -7.23
N GLN A 83 0.49 -0.68 -8.22
CA GLN A 83 -0.68 -1.53 -8.00
C GLN A 83 -0.33 -2.73 -7.09
N ALA A 84 0.79 -3.41 -7.31
CA ALA A 84 1.26 -4.51 -6.48
C ALA A 84 1.44 -4.08 -5.02
N GLN A 85 2.05 -2.91 -4.78
CA GLN A 85 2.22 -2.35 -3.44
C GLN A 85 0.87 -2.11 -2.76
N GLU A 86 -0.11 -1.61 -3.51
CA GLU A 86 -1.44 -1.36 -2.99
C GLU A 86 -2.18 -2.67 -2.62
N VAL A 87 -2.14 -3.67 -3.50
CA VAL A 87 -2.75 -4.98 -3.24
C VAL A 87 -2.09 -5.66 -2.04
N GLU A 88 -0.79 -5.46 -1.85
CA GLU A 88 -0.06 -5.97 -0.68
C GLU A 88 -0.51 -5.30 0.62
N LEU A 89 -0.75 -3.99 0.61
CA LEU A 89 -1.35 -3.27 1.75
C LEU A 89 -2.76 -3.78 2.06
N ARG A 90 -3.60 -3.96 1.02
CA ARG A 90 -4.97 -4.52 1.15
C ARG A 90 -4.91 -5.95 1.72
N ARG A 91 -3.98 -6.77 1.25
CA ARG A 91 -3.74 -8.14 1.76
C ARG A 91 -3.38 -8.14 3.24
N GLY A 92 -2.42 -7.30 3.64
CA GLY A 92 -1.98 -7.14 5.02
C GLY A 92 -3.14 -6.70 5.93
N PHE A 93 -3.96 -5.77 5.46
CA PHE A 93 -5.17 -5.36 6.16
C PHE A 93 -6.16 -6.52 6.36
N TYR A 94 -6.52 -7.25 5.30
CA TYR A 94 -7.45 -8.37 5.42
C TYR A 94 -6.92 -9.47 6.34
N GLN A 95 -5.61 -9.69 6.36
CA GLN A 95 -4.97 -10.66 7.24
C GLN A 95 -5.04 -10.22 8.70
N ALA A 96 -4.81 -8.94 8.99
CA ALA A 96 -4.99 -8.36 10.31
C ALA A 96 -6.46 -8.42 10.78
N ALA A 97 -7.40 -8.06 9.91
CA ALA A 97 -8.84 -8.11 10.22
C ALA A 97 -9.34 -9.54 10.47
N LEU A 98 -8.87 -10.51 9.69
CA LEU A 98 -9.18 -11.93 9.89
C LEU A 98 -8.64 -12.42 11.23
N THR A 99 -7.41 -12.05 11.56
CA THR A 99 -6.76 -12.42 12.83
C THR A 99 -7.55 -11.83 14.01
N LEU A 100 -7.87 -10.54 13.96
CA LEU A 100 -8.68 -9.88 14.99
C LEU A 100 -10.06 -10.53 15.14
N THR A 101 -10.72 -10.87 14.03
CA THR A 101 -12.02 -11.55 14.06
C THR A 101 -11.92 -12.92 14.71
N TYR A 102 -10.93 -13.72 14.31
CA TYR A 102 -10.70 -15.05 14.86
C TYR A 102 -10.37 -14.99 16.35
N THR A 103 -9.52 -14.04 16.76
CA THR A 103 -9.24 -13.77 18.17
C THR A 103 -10.53 -13.43 18.90
N ILE A 104 -11.31 -12.43 18.46
CA ILE A 104 -12.58 -12.06 19.11
C ILE A 104 -13.53 -13.26 19.22
N THR A 105 -13.64 -14.10 18.19
CA THR A 105 -14.46 -15.32 18.23
C THR A 105 -13.92 -16.32 19.25
N GLN A 106 -12.61 -16.57 19.30
CA GLN A 106 -11.99 -17.42 20.33
C GLN A 106 -12.19 -16.87 21.74
N LEU A 107 -12.22 -15.54 21.91
CA LEU A 107 -12.48 -14.88 23.18
C LEU A 107 -13.95 -14.96 23.61
N MET A 108 -14.88 -15.04 22.66
CA MET A 108 -16.30 -15.30 22.91
C MET A 108 -16.54 -16.78 23.23
N ASP A 109 -15.92 -17.69 22.48
CA ASP A 109 -16.00 -19.14 22.70
C ASP A 109 -15.28 -19.57 23.99
N SER A 110 -14.20 -18.90 24.39
CA SER A 110 -13.55 -19.12 25.68
C SER A 110 -14.41 -18.64 26.85
N ARG A 111 -15.28 -17.64 26.63
CA ARG A 111 -16.29 -17.17 27.60
C ARG A 111 -17.44 -18.14 27.75
N ASP A 112 -17.80 -18.86 26.69
CA ASP A 112 -18.77 -19.96 26.75
C ASP A 112 -18.12 -21.26 27.29
N GLN A 113 -16.79 -21.40 27.21
CA GLN A 113 -16.01 -22.45 27.90
C GLN A 113 -15.54 -22.06 29.32
N GLU A 114 -15.82 -20.85 29.81
CA GLU A 114 -15.50 -20.40 31.17
C GLU A 114 -16.37 -21.07 32.24
N GLU A 115 -17.40 -21.85 31.87
CA GLU A 115 -17.98 -22.84 32.79
C GLU A 115 -17.02 -24.01 33.11
N GLN A 116 -15.91 -24.18 32.36
CA GLN A 116 -14.91 -25.24 32.56
C GLN A 116 -13.51 -24.77 33.01
N GLN A 117 -13.17 -23.48 33.01
CA GLN A 117 -11.87 -22.96 33.49
C GLN A 117 -11.95 -22.36 34.90
N GLN A 118 -12.25 -23.18 35.91
CA GLN A 118 -12.38 -22.76 37.32
C GLN A 118 -11.07 -22.40 38.05
N ASN A 119 -9.90 -22.29 37.39
CA ASN A 119 -8.60 -22.25 38.08
C ASN A 119 -7.61 -21.13 37.71
N MET A 120 -7.94 -20.19 36.81
CA MET A 120 -7.15 -18.95 36.68
C MET A 120 -7.81 -17.84 37.49
N THR A 121 -7.01 -16.99 38.12
CA THR A 121 -7.58 -15.79 38.72
C THR A 121 -8.09 -14.87 37.59
N PRO A 122 -9.21 -14.15 37.78
CA PRO A 122 -9.77 -13.25 36.77
C PRO A 122 -8.75 -12.21 36.25
N GLU A 123 -7.76 -11.86 37.07
CA GLU A 123 -6.70 -10.90 36.76
C GLU A 123 -5.67 -11.47 35.77
N GLU A 124 -5.37 -12.77 35.83
CA GLU A 124 -4.42 -13.43 34.92
C GLU A 124 -5.01 -13.62 33.52
N GLN A 125 -6.29 -13.95 33.43
CA GLN A 125 -7.00 -14.04 32.14
C GLN A 125 -7.08 -12.68 31.45
N VAL A 126 -7.39 -11.61 32.18
CA VAL A 126 -7.44 -10.24 31.63
C VAL A 126 -6.07 -9.76 31.16
N ASN A 127 -4.99 -10.11 31.88
CA ASN A 127 -3.63 -9.72 31.50
C ASN A 127 -3.12 -10.42 30.23
N PHE A 128 -3.40 -11.71 30.08
CA PHE A 128 -3.04 -12.43 28.85
C PHE A 128 -3.80 -11.86 27.63
N LEU A 129 -5.11 -11.63 27.81
CA LEU A 129 -5.98 -10.99 26.81
C LEU A 129 -5.48 -9.61 26.39
N GLY A 130 -5.06 -8.81 27.38
CA GLY A 130 -4.54 -7.46 27.15
C GLY A 130 -3.27 -7.48 26.31
N ASN A 131 -2.35 -8.40 26.56
CA ASN A 131 -1.07 -8.46 25.85
C ASN A 131 -1.24 -8.79 24.35
N ASP A 132 -2.08 -9.77 24.00
CA ASP A 132 -2.30 -10.14 22.61
C ASP A 132 -3.00 -9.01 21.83
N VAL A 133 -4.04 -8.40 22.41
CA VAL A 133 -4.74 -7.25 21.80
C VAL A 133 -3.77 -6.10 21.53
N LEU A 134 -2.81 -5.85 22.42
CA LEU A 134 -1.80 -4.83 22.24
C LEU A 134 -0.86 -5.12 21.07
N VAL A 135 -0.34 -6.34 20.94
CA VAL A 135 0.55 -6.71 19.81
C VAL A 135 -0.13 -6.53 18.44
N TYR A 136 -1.41 -6.90 18.34
CA TYR A 136 -2.16 -6.72 17.09
C TYR A 136 -2.49 -5.25 16.81
N MET A 137 -2.73 -4.46 17.85
CA MET A 137 -2.92 -3.02 17.72
C MET A 137 -1.67 -2.33 17.19
N ASP A 138 -0.48 -2.77 17.60
CA ASP A 138 0.80 -2.22 17.14
C ASP A 138 0.97 -2.42 15.65
N THR A 139 0.69 -3.64 15.18
CA THR A 139 0.75 -3.99 13.75
C THR A 139 -0.25 -3.17 12.93
N PHE A 140 -1.46 -2.96 13.45
CA PHE A 140 -2.47 -2.11 12.81
C PHE A 140 -2.04 -0.63 12.74
N CYS A 141 -1.48 -0.10 13.81
CA CYS A 141 -0.94 1.27 13.85
C CYS A 141 0.24 1.45 12.88
N GLU A 142 1.12 0.47 12.71
CA GLU A 142 2.17 0.54 11.68
C GLU A 142 1.58 0.65 10.26
N GLY A 143 0.54 -0.12 9.95
CA GLY A 143 -0.17 -0.03 8.67
C GLY A 143 -0.82 1.33 8.43
N LEU A 144 -1.48 1.90 9.45
CA LEU A 144 -2.06 3.25 9.37
C LEU A 144 -1.00 4.33 9.14
N ARG A 145 0.18 4.18 9.74
CA ARG A 145 1.27 5.15 9.61
C ARG A 145 1.75 5.25 8.16
N ALA A 146 1.87 4.10 7.48
CA ALA A 146 2.22 4.05 6.06
C ALA A 146 1.19 4.81 5.18
N VAL A 147 -0.11 4.65 5.45
CA VAL A 147 -1.18 5.34 4.72
C VAL A 147 -1.17 6.85 4.96
N CYS A 148 -0.96 7.29 6.20
CA CYS A 148 -0.86 8.71 6.54
C CYS A 148 0.40 9.37 5.94
N GLY A 149 1.52 8.65 5.83
CA GLY A 149 2.79 9.15 5.30
C GLY A 149 2.90 9.15 3.77
N ASN A 150 2.22 8.23 3.08
CA ASN A 150 2.31 8.04 1.63
C ASN A 150 1.27 8.82 0.83
N LEU A 151 0.51 9.74 1.44
CA LEU A 151 -0.38 10.61 0.66
C LEU A 151 0.44 11.43 -0.35
N PRO A 152 0.18 11.28 -1.67
CA PRO A 152 0.95 11.96 -2.70
C PRO A 152 0.94 13.46 -2.40
N GLY A 153 2.12 13.98 -2.09
CA GLY A 153 2.31 15.41 -1.93
C GLY A 153 2.19 16.04 -3.30
N SER A 154 1.07 16.74 -3.54
CA SER A 154 0.89 17.85 -4.48
C SER A 154 2.13 18.16 -5.34
N THR A 155 2.43 17.30 -6.30
CA THR A 155 3.40 17.60 -7.36
C THR A 155 2.57 18.18 -8.49
N ARG A 156 2.36 19.48 -8.39
CA ARG A 156 1.60 20.28 -9.34
C ARG A 156 2.32 20.22 -10.68
N GLY A 157 1.84 19.38 -11.60
CA GLY A 157 2.36 19.31 -12.94
C GLY A 157 1.81 18.15 -13.76
N VAL A 158 0.75 18.44 -14.53
CA VAL A 158 0.33 17.76 -15.77
C VAL A 158 -0.58 16.51 -15.60
N ALA A 159 -1.88 16.75 -15.85
CA ALA A 159 -2.90 15.83 -16.39
C ALA A 159 -3.19 14.48 -15.68
N THR A 160 -3.30 14.46 -14.34
CA THR A 160 -3.66 13.26 -13.53
C THR A 160 -4.97 13.38 -12.73
N ALA A 161 -5.96 14.12 -13.24
CA ALA A 161 -7.19 14.39 -12.48
C ALA A 161 -8.10 13.17 -12.21
N THR A 162 -8.02 12.09 -12.99
CA THR A 162 -8.91 10.92 -12.83
C THR A 162 -8.38 9.86 -11.86
N LEU A 163 -7.07 9.60 -11.85
CA LEU A 163 -6.44 8.62 -10.95
C LEU A 163 -6.36 9.12 -9.50
N GLU A 164 -6.25 10.44 -9.31
CA GLU A 164 -6.33 11.06 -7.98
C GLU A 164 -7.74 10.95 -7.39
N ASP A 165 -8.78 10.99 -8.22
CA ASP A 165 -10.18 10.92 -7.77
C ASP A 165 -10.60 9.51 -7.37
N GLU A 166 -10.15 8.46 -8.09
CA GLU A 166 -10.41 7.06 -7.73
C GLU A 166 -9.71 6.67 -6.42
N ASN A 167 -8.41 6.96 -6.31
CA ASN A 167 -7.65 6.74 -5.08
C ASN A 167 -8.24 7.50 -3.89
N ARG A 168 -8.76 8.71 -4.13
CA ARG A 168 -9.44 9.51 -3.10
C ARG A 168 -10.79 8.91 -2.71
N LEU A 169 -11.56 8.35 -3.64
CA LEU A 169 -12.82 7.65 -3.34
C LEU A 169 -12.60 6.40 -2.50
N GLU A 170 -11.55 5.63 -2.81
CA GLU A 170 -11.18 4.45 -2.03
C GLU A 170 -10.70 4.82 -0.62
N LEU A 171 -9.88 5.87 -0.49
CA LEU A 171 -9.46 6.38 0.81
C LEU A 171 -10.64 6.88 1.65
N LEU A 172 -11.62 7.54 1.02
CA LEU A 172 -12.85 7.98 1.69
C LEU A 172 -13.73 6.79 2.09
N SER A 173 -13.80 5.74 1.25
CA SER A 173 -14.49 4.48 1.57
C SER A 173 -13.84 3.79 2.78
N PHE A 174 -12.51 3.74 2.80
CA PHE A 174 -11.72 3.25 3.93
C PHE A 174 -12.06 4.00 5.22
N CYS A 175 -12.05 5.35 5.21
CA CYS A 175 -12.37 6.17 6.39
C CYS A 175 -13.76 5.85 6.94
N LYS A 176 -14.76 5.69 6.06
CA LYS A 176 -16.14 5.35 6.46
C LYS A 176 -16.21 3.97 7.11
N ASN A 177 -15.54 2.96 6.54
CA ASN A 177 -15.54 1.61 7.09
C ASN A 177 -14.80 1.54 8.42
N PHE A 178 -13.69 2.27 8.55
CA PHE A 178 -12.92 2.39 9.79
C PHE A 178 -13.76 3.04 10.90
N GLU A 179 -14.44 4.16 10.61
CA GLU A 179 -15.37 4.81 11.54
C GLU A 179 -16.51 3.87 11.95
N ALA A 180 -17.13 3.19 10.98
CA ALA A 180 -18.23 2.26 11.23
C ALA A 180 -17.83 1.09 12.14
N PHE A 181 -16.65 0.51 11.91
CA PHE A 181 -16.10 -0.56 12.75
C PHE A 181 -16.03 -0.11 14.21
N TRP A 182 -15.37 1.01 14.49
CA TRP A 182 -15.20 1.47 15.87
C TRP A 182 -16.51 1.89 16.52
N LEU A 183 -17.46 2.44 15.77
CA LEU A 183 -18.80 2.74 16.29
C LEU A 183 -19.53 1.50 16.80
N VAL A 184 -19.43 0.38 16.09
CA VAL A 184 -20.08 -0.88 16.46
C VAL A 184 -19.34 -1.57 17.62
N HIS A 185 -18.01 -1.54 17.60
CA HIS A 185 -17.18 -2.35 18.48
C HIS A 185 -16.61 -1.61 19.70
N ARG A 186 -16.85 -0.30 19.86
CA ARG A 186 -16.31 0.53 20.97
C ARG A 186 -16.57 -0.02 22.38
N ASN A 187 -17.68 -0.73 22.57
CA ASN A 187 -18.08 -1.23 23.90
C ASN A 187 -17.47 -2.60 24.22
N TRP A 188 -16.76 -3.22 23.27
CA TRP A 188 -16.27 -4.59 23.39
C TRP A 188 -14.93 -4.68 24.09
N LEU A 189 -14.20 -3.56 24.16
CA LEU A 189 -12.90 -3.47 24.81
C LEU A 189 -13.03 -3.00 26.27
N PRO A 190 -12.21 -3.54 27.19
CA PRO A 190 -12.07 -3.00 28.53
C PRO A 190 -11.59 -1.53 28.49
N PRO A 191 -11.99 -0.68 29.46
CA PRO A 191 -11.63 0.75 29.47
C PRO A 191 -10.12 1.01 29.33
N VAL A 192 -9.30 0.24 30.05
CA VAL A 192 -7.82 0.35 30.00
C VAL A 192 -7.29 0.08 28.58
N VAL A 193 -7.89 -0.86 27.85
CA VAL A 193 -7.48 -1.16 26.47
C VAL A 193 -7.93 -0.04 25.52
N VAL A 194 -9.12 0.53 25.75
CA VAL A 194 -9.61 1.70 24.99
C VAL A 194 -8.68 2.90 25.17
N ASP A 195 -8.21 3.17 26.38
CA ASP A 195 -7.26 4.26 26.66
C ASP A 195 -5.94 4.06 25.90
N ILE A 196 -5.45 2.82 25.83
CA ILE A 196 -4.22 2.52 25.09
C ILE A 196 -4.42 2.70 23.59
N VAL A 197 -5.57 2.26 23.05
CA VAL A 197 -5.93 2.47 21.63
C VAL A 197 -5.98 3.96 21.29
N ILE A 198 -6.66 4.76 22.12
CA ILE A 198 -6.74 6.22 21.96
C ILE A 198 -5.34 6.84 21.94
N ASN A 199 -4.48 6.48 22.89
CA ASN A 199 -3.11 7.01 22.97
C ASN A 199 -2.27 6.65 21.74
N ARG A 200 -2.39 5.41 21.23
CA ARG A 200 -1.68 4.98 20.02
C ARG A 200 -2.16 5.71 18.77
N PHE A 201 -3.46 5.92 18.64
CA PHE A 201 -4.03 6.71 17.55
C PHE A 201 -3.63 8.18 17.61
N ALA A 202 -3.62 8.79 18.80
CA ALA A 202 -3.13 10.16 18.99
C ALA A 202 -1.65 10.30 18.60
N THR A 203 -0.80 9.34 18.97
CA THR A 203 0.62 9.33 18.58
C THR A 203 0.77 9.23 17.06
N LEU A 204 -0.13 8.53 16.37
CA LEU A 204 -0.11 8.37 14.93
C LEU A 204 -0.54 9.64 14.18
N THR A 205 -1.53 10.37 14.71
CA THR A 205 -1.93 11.67 14.14
C THR A 205 -0.87 12.74 14.41
N GLU A 206 -0.19 12.72 15.55
CA GLU A 206 0.92 13.63 15.87
C GLU A 206 2.17 13.37 15.02
N ALA A 207 2.57 12.10 14.86
CA ALA A 207 3.81 11.74 14.16
C ALA A 207 3.69 11.79 12.62
N SER A 208 2.47 11.73 12.07
CA SER A 208 2.27 11.48 10.63
C SER A 208 1.08 12.22 10.03
N GLY A 209 0.35 13.02 10.82
CA GLY A 209 -0.81 13.77 10.34
C GLY A 209 -0.43 14.94 9.45
N ARG A 210 -0.53 14.76 8.12
CA ARG A 210 -0.61 15.91 7.20
C ARG A 210 -1.98 16.57 7.37
N ALA A 211 -2.00 17.89 7.56
CA ALA A 211 -3.23 18.67 7.58
C ALA A 211 -4.04 18.42 6.29
N GLY A 212 -5.28 17.94 6.44
CA GLY A 212 -6.17 17.59 5.33
C GLY A 212 -6.17 16.11 4.90
N CYS A 213 -5.43 15.23 5.58
CA CYS A 213 -5.52 13.78 5.37
C CYS A 213 -6.88 13.22 5.85
N PRO A 214 -7.69 12.59 4.97
CA PRO A 214 -8.98 12.01 5.35
C PRO A 214 -8.86 10.94 6.44
N VAL A 215 -7.78 10.14 6.40
CA VAL A 215 -7.50 9.09 7.38
C VAL A 215 -7.21 9.69 8.76
N SER A 216 -6.39 10.74 8.84
CA SER A 216 -6.12 11.42 10.11
C SER A 216 -7.41 12.02 10.71
N THR A 217 -8.24 12.67 9.88
CA THR A 217 -9.55 13.19 10.32
C THR A 217 -10.52 12.08 10.76
N SER A 218 -10.41 10.90 10.18
CA SER A 218 -11.21 9.72 10.55
C SER A 218 -10.75 9.15 11.90
N ILE A 219 -9.42 9.06 12.10
CA ILE A 219 -8.81 8.67 13.37
C ILE A 219 -9.21 9.63 14.49
N ASP A 220 -9.14 10.94 14.27
CA ASP A 220 -9.57 11.95 15.27
C ASP A 220 -11.04 11.76 15.68
N ARG A 221 -11.92 11.48 14.71
CA ARG A 221 -13.33 11.21 14.96
C ARG A 221 -13.56 9.92 15.74
N VAL A 222 -12.82 8.87 15.42
CA VAL A 222 -12.85 7.60 16.18
C VAL A 222 -12.35 7.83 17.61
N CYS A 223 -11.22 8.51 17.81
CA CYS A 223 -10.71 8.85 19.15
C CYS A 223 -11.74 9.63 19.97
N ALA A 224 -12.35 10.67 19.39
CA ALA A 224 -13.40 11.44 20.05
C ALA A 224 -14.63 10.57 20.40
N SER A 225 -15.02 9.65 19.51
CA SER A 225 -16.10 8.70 19.79
C SER A 225 -15.76 7.71 20.90
N LEU A 226 -14.52 7.25 20.99
CA LEU A 226 -14.08 6.33 22.05
C LEU A 226 -14.01 7.05 23.40
N GLN A 227 -13.46 8.27 23.43
CA GLN A 227 -13.38 9.12 24.62
C GLN A 227 -14.76 9.52 25.17
N SER A 228 -15.71 9.87 24.29
CA SER A 228 -17.08 10.20 24.72
C SER A 228 -17.84 8.99 25.30
N GLY A 229 -17.52 7.77 24.84
CA GLY A 229 -18.06 6.53 25.40
C GLY A 229 -17.53 6.21 26.81
N LEU A 230 -16.31 6.65 27.15
CA LEU A 230 -15.71 6.50 28.47
C LEU A 230 -16.34 7.46 29.51
N SER A 231 -16.73 8.67 29.11
CA SER A 231 -17.40 9.65 30.00
C SER A 231 -18.87 9.32 30.36
N LEU A 232 -19.47 8.33 29.70
CA LEU A 232 -20.87 7.91 29.90
C LEU A 232 -21.00 6.63 30.76
N ARG A 233 -19.89 6.13 31.31
CA ARG A 233 -19.85 5.05 32.31
C ARG A 233 -19.36 5.59 33.64
#